data_AF-A0A8H2WR04-F1
#
_entry.id   AF-A0A8H2WR04-F1
#
_cell.length_a   1.000
_cell.length_b   1.000
_cell.length_c   1.000
_cell.angle_alpha   90.00
_cell.angle_beta   90.00
_cell.angle_gamma   90.00
#
_symmetry.space_group_name_H-M   'P 1'
#
loop_
_entity.id
_entity.type
_entity.pdbx_description
1 polymer ?
#
loop_
_entity_poly.entity_id
_entity_poly.type
_entity_poly.pdbx_seq_one_letter_code
_entity_poly.pdbx_strand_id
1 'polypeptide(L)'
;MRRSSEIIRLLRHRSYTSAVFKYLASHKADFNFSLSTTNMPPKRKAADESGPAKKKAAAGPKLKKSKAPNWDDESRFTSEKPTGEWARKSVDRWCLLPPYDTSISEKTWQDYYNERSALDAVNTPGSKQSEVILIEELDQDAWKILRKAATDLAAIVLGSKLDDEERKKQIARTLMGSLYYTEMWGNDEGDGSPRDVEAKTRLYSPFGAGESIDFYYRYHLRARMFSSGERFSSLYAKSRMLIEIDPKNPTACSATKYNANKVLKAAPDAVTVFDRSGGKSKGTTAANIKSFEETLFCTEGWISPLKLVQTLFAAGTVMRYNEADKSGPRAVLEKFHYFDGETNGASLLAQELKSLAALEAKESVDQAAVSVSQRLLLLARHGGASETEQGSSQ
;
A
#
# COMPACT_ATOMS: atom_id res chain seq x y z
N MET A 1 16.44 -18.90 31.13
CA MET A 1 16.26 -19.26 29.70
C MET A 1 16.30 -18.07 28.72
N ARG A 2 16.94 -16.92 29.04
CA ARG A 2 17.12 -15.78 28.09
C ARG A 2 18.52 -15.68 27.47
N ARG A 3 19.51 -16.47 27.90
CA ARG A 3 20.88 -16.45 27.36
C ARG A 3 21.10 -17.37 26.16
N SER A 4 20.19 -18.32 25.90
CA SER A 4 20.41 -19.34 24.86
C SER A 4 19.99 -18.90 23.45
N SER A 5 19.01 -17.99 23.29
CA SER A 5 18.60 -17.54 21.95
C SER A 5 19.57 -16.52 21.35
N GLU A 6 20.23 -15.71 22.18
CA GLU A 6 21.20 -14.70 21.74
C GLU A 6 22.53 -15.36 21.31
N ILE A 7 22.92 -16.45 21.98
CA ILE A 7 24.09 -17.26 21.60
C ILE A 7 23.84 -18.02 20.28
N ILE A 8 22.62 -18.52 20.04
CA ILE A 8 22.26 -19.14 18.74
C ILE A 8 22.24 -18.11 17.60
N ARG A 9 21.80 -16.87 17.87
CA ARG A 9 21.80 -15.77 16.88
C ARG A 9 23.23 -15.33 16.52
N LEU A 10 24.13 -15.25 17.51
CA LEU A 10 25.55 -14.90 17.29
C LEU A 10 26.38 -16.02 16.64
N LEU A 11 26.09 -17.29 16.96
CA LEU A 11 26.81 -18.43 16.37
C LEU A 11 26.42 -18.68 14.91
N ARG A 12 25.19 -18.35 14.48
CA ARG A 12 24.80 -18.42 13.06
C ARG A 12 25.45 -17.32 12.23
N HIS A 13 25.68 -16.12 12.78
CA HIS A 13 26.33 -15.02 12.03
C HIS A 13 27.78 -15.31 11.61
N ARG A 14 28.51 -16.14 12.36
CA ARG A 14 29.92 -16.48 12.07
C ARG A 14 30.11 -17.56 11.00
N SER A 15 29.14 -18.44 10.79
CA SER A 15 29.24 -19.48 9.75
C SER A 15 28.87 -18.97 8.35
N TYR A 16 28.15 -17.84 8.25
CA TYR A 16 27.64 -17.31 6.98
C TYR A 16 28.62 -16.40 6.22
N THR A 17 29.55 -15.72 6.91
CA THR A 17 30.59 -14.92 6.23
C THR A 17 31.53 -15.77 5.38
N SER A 18 31.69 -17.06 5.69
CA SER A 18 32.48 -18.01 4.88
C SER A 18 31.71 -18.57 3.68
N ALA A 19 30.37 -18.54 3.68
CA ALA A 19 29.55 -19.09 2.60
C ALA A 19 29.29 -18.06 1.49
N VAL A 20 29.10 -16.79 1.85
CA VAL A 20 28.88 -15.67 0.92
C VAL A 20 30.06 -15.48 -0.03
N PHE A 21 31.30 -15.72 0.42
CA PHE A 21 32.49 -15.64 -0.43
C PHE A 21 32.60 -16.78 -1.47
N LYS A 22 31.95 -17.93 -1.26
CA LYS A 22 31.97 -19.04 -2.21
C LYS A 22 30.87 -18.96 -3.28
N TYR A 23 29.76 -18.28 -2.99
CA TYR A 23 28.62 -18.16 -3.92
C TYR A 23 28.86 -17.13 -5.04
N LEU A 24 29.63 -16.06 -4.77
CA LEU A 24 29.94 -15.01 -5.74
C LEU A 24 30.97 -15.41 -6.82
N ALA A 25 31.58 -16.59 -6.72
CA ALA A 25 32.62 -17.05 -7.65
C ALA A 25 32.13 -18.00 -8.75
N SER A 26 30.87 -18.47 -8.75
CA SER A 26 30.44 -19.60 -9.61
C SER A 26 29.37 -19.30 -10.68
N HIS A 27 29.01 -18.04 -10.95
CA HIS A 27 27.94 -17.72 -11.92
C HIS A 27 28.38 -16.72 -13.00
N LYS A 28 29.44 -17.07 -13.75
CA LYS A 28 29.68 -16.61 -15.12
C LYS A 28 29.64 -17.85 -16.02
N ALA A 29 28.91 -17.78 -17.14
CA ALA A 29 28.56 -18.85 -18.11
C ALA A 29 27.21 -19.53 -17.74
N ASP A 30 26.17 -19.65 -18.57
CA ASP A 30 26.00 -19.56 -20.02
C ASP A 30 24.57 -19.13 -20.38
N PHE A 31 24.44 -18.28 -21.40
CA PHE A 31 23.18 -17.96 -22.07
C PHE A 31 23.30 -18.48 -23.51
N ASN A 32 22.49 -19.47 -23.90
CA ASN A 32 22.31 -19.82 -25.31
C ASN A 32 20.88 -20.27 -25.58
N PHE A 33 20.23 -19.53 -26.48
CA PHE A 33 18.85 -19.69 -26.93
C PHE A 33 18.87 -20.58 -28.20
N SER A 34 18.12 -21.67 -28.20
CA SER A 34 17.95 -22.56 -29.37
C SER A 34 16.50 -22.49 -29.85
N LEU A 35 16.30 -21.89 -31.03
CA LEU A 35 15.07 -21.92 -31.81
C LEU A 35 14.90 -23.28 -32.50
N SER A 36 13.71 -23.88 -32.40
CA SER A 36 13.30 -25.00 -33.26
C SER A 36 11.82 -24.87 -33.62
N THR A 37 11.56 -25.14 -34.89
CA THR A 37 10.40 -24.84 -35.71
C THR A 37 9.26 -25.87 -35.65
N THR A 38 8.05 -25.38 -35.97
CA THR A 38 6.92 -26.01 -36.69
C THR A 38 6.26 -27.29 -36.16
N ASN A 39 4.95 -27.19 -35.88
CA ASN A 39 3.93 -28.02 -36.56
C ASN A 39 2.50 -27.49 -36.30
N MET A 40 1.77 -27.18 -37.38
CA MET A 40 0.32 -26.91 -37.36
C MET A 40 -0.49 -28.19 -37.57
N PRO A 41 -1.70 -28.30 -36.98
CA PRO A 41 -2.76 -29.18 -37.48
C PRO A 41 -3.91 -28.39 -38.16
N PRO A 42 -4.80 -29.08 -38.91
CA PRO A 42 -5.43 -28.55 -40.12
C PRO A 42 -6.75 -27.79 -39.92
N LYS A 43 -7.04 -26.90 -40.89
CA LYS A 43 -8.30 -26.19 -41.12
C LYS A 43 -9.50 -27.14 -41.13
N ARG A 44 -10.51 -26.87 -40.29
CA ARG A 44 -11.88 -27.39 -40.45
C ARG A 44 -12.84 -26.26 -40.85
N LYS A 45 -13.75 -26.60 -41.76
CA LYS A 45 -14.76 -25.76 -42.40
C LYS A 45 -15.78 -25.20 -41.40
N ALA A 46 -16.33 -24.04 -41.75
CA ALA A 46 -17.41 -23.35 -41.05
C ALA A 46 -18.67 -24.22 -40.94
N ALA A 47 -19.24 -24.27 -39.74
CA ALA A 47 -20.61 -24.68 -39.50
C ALA A 47 -21.28 -23.55 -38.73
N ASP A 48 -22.36 -23.07 -39.32
CA ASP A 48 -23.26 -22.04 -38.83
C ASP A 48 -24.24 -22.71 -37.84
N GLU A 49 -24.08 -22.47 -36.54
CA GLU A 49 -25.10 -22.83 -35.54
C GLU A 49 -25.22 -21.70 -34.52
N SER A 50 -26.37 -21.04 -34.60
CA SER A 50 -26.90 -20.04 -33.69
C SER A 50 -27.11 -20.64 -32.29
N GLY A 51 -26.06 -20.65 -31.48
CA GLY A 51 -26.14 -20.96 -30.05
C GLY A 51 -27.00 -19.94 -29.29
N PRO A 52 -27.71 -20.35 -28.21
CA PRO A 52 -28.59 -19.46 -27.47
C PRO A 52 -27.79 -18.31 -26.86
N ALA A 53 -28.32 -17.08 -27.01
CA ALA A 53 -27.70 -15.86 -26.53
C ALA A 53 -27.27 -16.03 -25.07
N LYS A 54 -25.95 -15.90 -24.81
CA LYS A 54 -25.40 -15.79 -23.46
C LYS A 54 -26.17 -14.70 -22.72
N LYS A 55 -27.00 -15.09 -21.75
CA LYS A 55 -27.59 -14.15 -20.78
C LYS A 55 -26.44 -13.34 -20.21
N LYS A 56 -26.41 -12.04 -20.51
CA LYS A 56 -25.55 -11.09 -19.81
C LYS A 56 -25.80 -11.30 -18.33
N ALA A 57 -24.74 -11.58 -17.56
CA ALA A 57 -24.81 -11.58 -16.12
C ALA A 57 -25.51 -10.28 -15.69
N ALA A 58 -26.57 -10.39 -14.91
CA ALA A 58 -27.26 -9.22 -14.37
C ALA A 58 -26.19 -8.38 -13.67
N ALA A 59 -26.03 -7.13 -14.11
CA ALA A 59 -25.20 -6.17 -13.40
C ALA A 59 -25.75 -6.12 -11.97
N GLY A 60 -24.89 -6.40 -10.99
CA GLY A 60 -25.24 -6.23 -9.58
C GLY A 60 -25.82 -4.83 -9.34
N PRO A 61 -26.60 -4.64 -8.27
CA PRO A 61 -27.28 -3.38 -8.00
C PRO A 61 -26.26 -2.22 -8.08
N LYS A 62 -26.43 -1.34 -9.07
CA LYS A 62 -25.61 -0.14 -9.21
C LYS A 62 -25.87 0.71 -7.97
N LEU A 63 -24.84 0.91 -7.16
CA LEU A 63 -24.93 1.80 -6.00
C LEU A 63 -25.31 3.21 -6.47
N LYS A 64 -25.89 4.00 -5.55
CA LYS A 64 -26.21 5.41 -5.79
C LYS A 64 -24.96 6.18 -6.24
N LYS A 65 -25.15 7.37 -6.82
CA LYS A 65 -24.06 8.28 -7.16
C LYS A 65 -23.25 8.65 -5.92
N SER A 66 -21.95 8.88 -6.10
CA SER A 66 -21.10 9.44 -5.05
C SER A 66 -21.63 10.79 -4.58
N LYS A 67 -21.35 11.12 -3.32
CA LYS A 67 -21.50 12.47 -2.77
C LYS A 67 -20.22 13.23 -3.07
N ALA A 68 -20.32 14.39 -3.72
CA ALA A 68 -19.16 15.26 -3.88
C ALA A 68 -18.64 15.67 -2.49
N PRO A 69 -17.32 15.58 -2.23
CA PRO A 69 -16.75 16.09 -1.01
C PRO A 69 -17.07 17.59 -0.84
N ASN A 70 -17.40 18.00 0.37
CA ASN A 70 -17.38 19.40 0.75
C ASN A 70 -16.40 19.56 1.91
N TRP A 71 -15.20 20.05 1.59
CA TRP A 71 -14.13 20.23 2.57
C TRP A 71 -14.19 21.60 3.27
N ASP A 72 -15.03 22.52 2.80
CA ASP A 72 -15.11 23.90 3.28
C ASP A 72 -16.22 24.10 4.35
N ASP A 73 -17.06 23.09 4.60
CA ASP A 73 -18.20 23.19 5.53
C ASP A 73 -17.81 23.09 7.02
N GLU A 74 -16.63 22.54 7.33
CA GLU A 74 -16.19 22.39 8.73
C GLU A 74 -15.30 23.55 9.17
N SER A 75 -15.71 24.23 10.26
CA SER A 75 -15.01 25.41 10.78
C SER A 75 -13.56 25.17 11.24
N ARG A 76 -13.19 23.91 11.52
CA ARG A 76 -11.80 23.55 11.87
C ARG A 76 -10.87 23.49 10.65
N PHE A 77 -11.43 23.35 9.46
CA PHE A 77 -10.67 23.19 8.22
C PHE A 77 -10.50 24.53 7.50
N THR A 78 -9.36 24.68 6.84
CA THR A 78 -9.07 25.82 5.98
C THR A 78 -8.38 25.38 4.69
N SER A 79 -8.58 26.14 3.62
CA SER A 79 -7.82 26.02 2.38
C SER A 79 -6.48 26.77 2.44
N GLU A 80 -6.32 27.69 3.39
CA GLU A 80 -5.11 28.48 3.57
C GLU A 80 -3.97 27.63 4.13
N LYS A 81 -2.79 27.72 3.52
CA LYS A 81 -1.61 27.02 4.04
C LYS A 81 -1.31 27.49 5.46
N PRO A 82 -0.97 26.57 6.38
CA PRO A 82 -0.61 26.94 7.74
C PRO A 82 0.65 27.83 7.74
N THR A 83 0.77 28.73 8.72
CA THR A 83 1.90 29.66 8.85
C THR A 83 2.96 29.22 9.87
N GLY A 84 2.61 28.25 10.71
CA GLY A 84 3.51 27.63 11.68
C GLY A 84 4.75 27.01 11.02
N GLU A 85 5.85 26.92 11.76
CA GLU A 85 7.11 26.40 11.23
C GLU A 85 7.01 24.91 10.89
N TRP A 86 6.52 24.11 11.84
CA TRP A 86 6.44 22.65 11.68
C TRP A 86 5.30 22.23 10.78
N ALA A 87 4.18 22.94 10.84
CA ALA A 87 3.08 22.74 9.89
C ALA A 87 3.55 22.96 8.45
N ARG A 88 4.19 24.10 8.14
CA ARG A 88 4.74 24.38 6.80
C ARG A 88 5.77 23.35 6.36
N LYS A 89 6.74 23.02 7.23
CA LYS A 89 7.73 21.99 6.93
C LYS A 89 7.08 20.65 6.59
N SER A 90 6.00 20.28 7.26
CA SER A 90 5.27 19.04 6.99
C SER A 90 4.49 19.10 5.68
N VAL A 91 3.75 20.20 5.46
CA VAL A 91 2.99 20.43 4.24
C VAL A 91 3.90 20.39 3.01
N ASP A 92 5.02 21.10 3.04
CA ASP A 92 5.91 21.19 1.89
C ASP A 92 6.71 19.90 1.65
N ARG A 93 7.17 19.22 2.72
CA ARG A 93 7.96 17.99 2.58
C ARG A 93 7.15 16.84 1.97
N TRP A 94 5.89 16.70 2.39
CA TRP A 94 5.01 15.60 1.98
C TRP A 94 3.89 16.01 1.02
N CYS A 95 3.93 17.25 0.51
CA CYS A 95 2.96 17.81 -0.42
C CYS A 95 1.51 17.72 0.09
N LEU A 96 1.30 17.93 1.40
CA LEU A 96 -0.04 17.82 1.98
C LEU A 96 -0.97 18.86 1.34
N LEU A 97 -2.20 18.44 1.10
CA LEU A 97 -3.22 19.25 0.46
C LEU A 97 -4.16 19.86 1.51
N PRO A 98 -4.87 20.97 1.23
CA PRO A 98 -6.02 21.35 2.04
C PRO A 98 -7.08 20.23 2.00
N PRO A 99 -8.05 20.14 2.92
CA PRO A 99 -8.19 21.00 4.08
C PRO A 99 -7.02 20.81 5.06
N TYR A 100 -6.55 21.93 5.63
CA TYR A 100 -5.62 21.94 6.74
C TYR A 100 -6.41 22.08 8.04
N ASP A 101 -6.17 21.21 9.01
CA ASP A 101 -6.83 21.30 10.31
C ASP A 101 -6.12 22.34 11.17
N THR A 102 -6.82 23.44 11.44
CA THR A 102 -6.32 24.59 12.22
C THR A 102 -6.21 24.29 13.72
N SER A 103 -6.82 23.22 14.20
CA SER A 103 -6.76 22.82 15.60
C SER A 103 -5.46 22.08 15.97
N ILE A 104 -4.68 21.64 14.98
CA ILE A 104 -3.43 20.93 15.20
C ILE A 104 -2.36 21.89 15.70
N SER A 105 -1.86 21.64 16.90
CA SER A 105 -0.78 22.44 17.50
C SER A 105 0.55 22.27 16.76
N GLU A 106 1.40 23.30 16.79
CA GLU A 106 2.77 23.22 16.25
C GLU A 106 3.59 22.09 16.88
N LYS A 107 3.33 21.75 18.15
CA LYS A 107 3.99 20.62 18.80
C LYS A 107 3.57 19.29 18.17
N THR A 108 2.28 19.13 17.89
CA THR A 108 1.74 17.96 17.20
C THR A 108 2.30 17.86 15.77
N TRP A 109 2.40 18.97 15.05
CA TRP A 109 3.07 19.01 13.74
C TRP A 109 4.55 18.64 13.80
N GLN A 110 5.26 19.07 14.84
CA GLN A 110 6.64 18.65 15.06
C GLN A 110 6.75 17.14 15.27
N ASP A 111 5.86 16.56 16.08
CA ASP A 111 5.85 15.12 16.34
C ASP A 111 5.47 14.32 15.09
N TYR A 112 4.50 14.81 14.31
CA TYR A 112 4.15 14.29 12.98
C TYR A 112 5.36 14.28 12.05
N TYR A 113 6.06 15.42 11.97
CA TYR A 113 7.24 15.57 11.12
C TYR A 113 8.33 14.57 11.52
N ASN A 114 8.60 14.44 12.81
CA ASN A 114 9.63 13.55 13.32
C ASN A 114 9.29 12.06 13.10
N GLU A 115 8.04 11.66 13.33
CA GLU A 115 7.58 10.28 13.09
C GLU A 115 7.73 9.91 11.61
N ARG A 116 7.18 10.73 10.71
CA ARG A 116 7.19 10.43 9.27
C ARG A 116 8.59 10.54 8.68
N SER A 117 9.45 11.43 9.19
CA SER A 117 10.87 11.48 8.81
C SER A 117 11.66 10.25 9.29
N ALA A 118 11.34 9.70 10.45
CA ALA A 118 11.94 8.44 10.89
C ALA A 118 11.47 7.26 10.02
N LEU A 119 10.21 7.26 9.58
CA LEU A 119 9.71 6.28 8.62
C LEU A 119 10.33 6.42 7.23
N ASP A 120 10.68 7.63 6.78
CA ASP A 120 11.49 7.81 5.57
C ASP A 120 12.80 7.02 5.67
N ALA A 121 13.49 7.09 6.81
CA ALA A 121 14.74 6.35 7.03
C ALA A 121 14.54 4.83 7.06
N VAL A 122 13.42 4.33 7.62
CA VAL A 122 13.04 2.90 7.59
C VAL A 122 12.76 2.43 6.16
N ASN A 123 12.16 3.29 5.34
CA ASN A 123 11.73 2.96 3.97
C ASN A 123 12.74 3.41 2.90
N THR A 124 14.00 3.63 3.29
CA THR A 124 15.13 3.89 2.39
C THR A 124 15.92 2.59 2.20
N PRO A 125 15.99 2.03 0.98
CA PRO A 125 16.73 0.80 0.72
C PRO A 125 18.20 0.90 1.15
N GLY A 126 18.69 -0.08 1.91
CA GLY A 126 20.09 -0.12 2.36
C GLY A 126 20.41 0.79 3.56
N SER A 127 19.42 1.50 4.08
CA SER A 127 19.53 2.25 5.34
C SER A 127 19.66 1.31 6.53
N LYS A 128 20.42 1.70 7.56
CA LYS A 128 20.51 0.91 8.81
C LYS A 128 19.14 0.72 9.46
N GLN A 129 18.26 1.71 9.34
CA GLN A 129 16.92 1.68 9.92
C GLN A 129 15.99 0.71 9.18
N SER A 130 16.32 0.28 7.96
CA SER A 130 15.52 -0.68 7.20
C SER A 130 15.68 -2.13 7.68
N GLU A 131 16.54 -2.40 8.68
CA GLU A 131 16.73 -3.74 9.28
C GLU A 131 15.43 -4.36 9.83
N VAL A 132 14.39 -3.57 10.08
CA VAL A 132 13.05 -4.06 10.48
C VAL A 132 12.20 -4.59 9.32
N ILE A 133 12.68 -4.43 8.07
CA ILE A 133 12.06 -4.93 6.84
C ILE A 133 12.81 -6.20 6.42
N LEU A 134 12.50 -7.31 7.09
CA LEU A 134 13.15 -8.61 6.96
C LEU A 134 12.50 -9.44 5.85
N ILE A 135 12.89 -9.21 4.60
CA ILE A 135 12.35 -9.93 3.42
C ILE A 135 13.30 -10.96 2.83
N GLU A 136 14.54 -11.08 3.34
CA GLU A 136 15.57 -11.93 2.73
C GLU A 136 15.16 -13.40 2.60
N GLU A 137 14.36 -13.91 3.55
CA GLU A 137 13.87 -15.29 3.52
C GLU A 137 12.66 -15.50 2.61
N LEU A 138 12.06 -14.42 2.07
CA LEU A 138 10.87 -14.45 1.20
C LEU A 138 11.22 -14.47 -0.30
N ASP A 139 12.49 -14.24 -0.65
CA ASP A 139 13.00 -14.11 -2.02
C ASP A 139 12.20 -13.13 -2.90
N GLN A 140 11.78 -12.00 -2.31
CA GLN A 140 11.00 -10.96 -2.99
C GLN A 140 11.54 -9.56 -2.66
N ASP A 141 11.23 -8.58 -3.51
CA ASP A 141 11.66 -7.18 -3.33
C ASP A 141 10.59 -6.35 -2.60
N ALA A 142 10.84 -6.02 -1.34
CA ALA A 142 9.92 -5.29 -0.47
C ALA A 142 9.63 -3.90 -1.04
N TRP A 143 10.65 -3.25 -1.61
CA TRP A 143 10.54 -1.88 -2.12
C TRP A 143 9.71 -1.84 -3.39
N LYS A 144 9.86 -2.85 -4.26
CA LYS A 144 8.99 -3.03 -5.41
C LYS A 144 7.55 -3.32 -5.00
N ILE A 145 7.34 -4.09 -3.95
CA ILE A 145 6.00 -4.37 -3.40
C ILE A 145 5.36 -3.09 -2.86
N LEU A 146 6.07 -2.33 -2.02
CA LEU A 146 5.61 -1.06 -1.47
C LEU A 146 5.27 -0.06 -2.59
N ARG A 147 6.17 0.08 -3.58
CA ARG A 147 5.94 0.93 -4.73
C ARG A 147 4.67 0.54 -5.48
N LYS A 148 4.47 -0.76 -5.74
CA LYS A 148 3.27 -1.25 -6.43
C LYS A 148 1.99 -1.03 -5.61
N ALA A 149 2.06 -1.25 -4.29
CA ALA A 149 0.94 -0.97 -3.39
C ALA A 149 0.57 0.52 -3.42
N ALA A 150 1.56 1.40 -3.36
CA ALA A 150 1.38 2.84 -3.44
C ALA A 150 0.81 3.30 -4.80
N THR A 151 1.27 2.76 -5.92
CA THR A 151 0.73 3.10 -7.25
C THR A 151 -0.73 2.66 -7.40
N ASP A 152 -1.10 1.55 -6.78
CA ASP A 152 -2.48 1.08 -6.79
C ASP A 152 -3.41 2.00 -5.97
N LEU A 153 -2.92 2.61 -4.88
CA LEU A 153 -3.65 3.66 -4.17
C LEU A 153 -3.96 4.85 -5.10
N ALA A 154 -2.98 5.27 -5.90
CA ALA A 154 -3.19 6.33 -6.89
C ALA A 154 -4.23 5.93 -7.95
N ALA A 155 -4.16 4.71 -8.51
CA ALA A 155 -5.17 4.22 -9.46
C ALA A 155 -6.58 4.22 -8.88
N ILE A 156 -6.73 3.82 -7.61
CA ILE A 156 -8.03 3.80 -6.94
C ILE A 156 -8.61 5.21 -6.88
N VAL A 157 -7.83 6.21 -6.49
CA VAL A 157 -8.28 7.62 -6.47
C VAL A 157 -8.55 8.15 -7.88
N LEU A 158 -7.67 7.92 -8.84
CA LEU A 158 -7.86 8.38 -10.23
C LEU A 158 -9.14 7.82 -10.86
N GLY A 159 -9.50 6.59 -10.52
CA GLY A 159 -10.73 5.95 -10.97
C GLY A 159 -11.97 6.36 -10.18
N SER A 160 -11.89 7.25 -9.18
CA SER A 160 -13.06 7.74 -8.45
C SER A 160 -13.80 8.84 -9.22
N LYS A 161 -15.05 9.09 -8.83
CA LYS A 161 -15.86 10.16 -9.40
C LYS A 161 -15.68 11.43 -8.57
N LEU A 162 -14.82 12.32 -9.07
CA LEU A 162 -14.67 13.71 -8.63
C LEU A 162 -14.66 14.58 -9.87
N ASP A 163 -15.49 15.62 -9.91
CA ASP A 163 -15.61 16.50 -11.07
C ASP A 163 -14.39 17.42 -11.24
N ASP A 164 -13.75 17.78 -10.12
CA ASP A 164 -12.45 18.44 -10.14
C ASP A 164 -11.33 17.41 -10.43
N GLU A 165 -11.00 17.25 -11.71
CA GLU A 165 -9.99 16.31 -12.19
C GLU A 165 -8.57 16.66 -11.72
N GLU A 166 -8.23 17.94 -11.61
CA GLU A 166 -6.90 18.35 -11.14
C GLU A 166 -6.73 18.07 -9.66
N ARG A 167 -7.77 18.34 -8.87
CA ARG A 167 -7.80 17.96 -7.46
C ARG A 167 -7.70 16.45 -7.28
N LYS A 168 -8.41 15.67 -8.09
CA LYS A 168 -8.32 14.20 -8.07
C LYS A 168 -6.90 13.72 -8.33
N LYS A 169 -6.21 14.30 -9.32
CA LYS A 169 -4.79 14.00 -9.61
C LYS A 169 -3.89 14.39 -8.45
N GLN A 170 -4.06 15.57 -7.85
CA GLN A 170 -3.27 15.99 -6.69
C GLN A 170 -3.41 15.02 -5.52
N ILE A 171 -4.65 14.60 -5.20
CA ILE A 171 -4.91 13.62 -4.14
C ILE A 171 -4.23 12.29 -4.46
N ALA A 172 -4.37 11.79 -5.69
CA ALA A 172 -3.75 10.53 -6.11
C ALA A 172 -2.22 10.57 -6.01
N ARG A 173 -1.58 11.65 -6.49
CA ARG A 173 -0.12 11.85 -6.45
C ARG A 173 0.41 11.93 -5.02
N THR A 174 -0.30 12.64 -4.14
CA THR A 174 0.09 12.80 -2.73
C THR A 174 -0.09 11.50 -1.94
N LEU A 175 -1.20 10.78 -2.18
CA LEU A 175 -1.48 9.51 -1.53
C LEU A 175 -0.45 8.43 -1.89
N MET A 176 0.03 8.42 -3.13
CA MET A 176 1.09 7.52 -3.59
C MET A 176 2.38 7.64 -2.75
N GLY A 177 2.71 8.84 -2.28
CA GLY A 177 3.87 9.09 -1.41
C GLY A 177 3.60 8.97 0.09
N SER A 178 2.44 8.45 0.48
CA SER A 178 1.96 8.47 1.86
C SER A 178 1.89 7.10 2.54
N LEU A 179 2.31 6.04 1.84
CA LEU A 179 2.38 4.68 2.36
C LEU A 179 3.80 4.34 2.82
N TYR A 180 3.92 3.72 3.99
CA TYR A 180 5.17 3.28 4.60
C TYR A 180 5.03 1.87 5.16
N TYR A 181 6.09 1.05 5.06
CA TYR A 181 6.26 -0.05 5.99
C TYR A 181 6.65 0.48 7.36
N THR A 182 6.10 -0.14 8.40
CA THR A 182 6.54 0.03 9.78
C THR A 182 7.31 -1.20 10.25
N GLU A 183 6.97 -2.39 9.74
CA GLU A 183 7.69 -3.65 9.97
C GLU A 183 7.32 -4.62 8.85
N MET A 184 8.25 -5.50 8.49
CA MET A 184 7.94 -6.61 7.58
C MET A 184 8.78 -7.83 7.94
N TRP A 185 8.16 -9.00 7.92
CA TRP A 185 8.83 -10.28 7.95
C TRP A 185 8.13 -11.26 7.01
N GLY A 186 8.88 -12.15 6.38
CA GLY A 186 8.30 -13.27 5.66
C GLY A 186 9.35 -14.28 5.24
N ASN A 187 8.89 -15.47 4.88
CA ASN A 187 9.72 -16.52 4.31
C ASN A 187 9.00 -17.31 3.20
N ASP A 188 9.76 -18.02 2.36
CA ASP A 188 9.25 -18.85 1.26
C ASP A 188 9.23 -20.36 1.56
N GLU A 189 8.56 -21.16 0.72
CA GLU A 189 8.49 -22.64 0.78
C GLU A 189 9.67 -23.34 0.04
N GLY A 190 10.64 -22.60 -0.48
CA GLY A 190 11.78 -23.06 -1.28
C GLY A 190 11.54 -23.02 -2.80
N ASP A 191 10.35 -22.61 -3.24
CA ASP A 191 9.94 -22.51 -4.64
C ASP A 191 9.56 -21.08 -5.07
N GLY A 192 9.89 -20.09 -4.22
CA GLY A 192 9.53 -18.68 -4.40
C GLY A 192 8.08 -18.34 -4.04
N SER A 193 7.27 -19.31 -3.61
CA SER A 193 5.96 -19.03 -3.02
C SER A 193 6.09 -18.67 -1.54
N PRO A 194 5.35 -17.65 -1.06
CA PRO A 194 5.44 -17.24 0.33
C PRO A 194 4.86 -18.34 1.22
N ARG A 195 5.62 -18.74 2.25
CA ARG A 195 5.12 -19.56 3.34
C ARG A 195 4.45 -18.68 4.39
N ASP A 196 5.19 -17.73 4.95
CA ASP A 196 4.69 -16.76 5.92
C ASP A 196 4.92 -15.33 5.42
N VAL A 197 3.96 -14.44 5.67
CA VAL A 197 4.13 -12.99 5.54
C VAL A 197 3.48 -12.31 6.74
N GLU A 198 4.20 -11.43 7.39
CA GLU A 198 3.71 -10.48 8.39
C GLU A 198 4.16 -9.08 7.98
N ALA A 199 3.22 -8.26 7.53
CA ALA A 199 3.50 -6.90 7.08
C ALA A 199 2.69 -5.89 7.89
N LYS A 200 3.38 -4.91 8.47
CA LYS A 200 2.78 -3.75 9.10
C LYS A 200 3.05 -2.54 8.23
N THR A 201 2.00 -1.81 7.89
CA THR A 201 2.10 -0.59 7.11
C THR A 201 1.30 0.54 7.74
N ARG A 202 1.66 1.77 7.38
CA ARG A 202 0.94 2.98 7.74
C ARG A 202 0.67 3.81 6.50
N LEU A 203 -0.59 4.20 6.31
CA LEU A 203 -1.01 5.14 5.27
C LEU A 203 -1.41 6.45 5.91
N TYR A 204 -0.68 7.52 5.62
CA TYR A 204 -1.06 8.87 6.04
C TYR A 204 -2.13 9.45 5.10
N SER A 205 -3.02 10.26 5.65
CA SER A 205 -3.90 11.11 4.84
C SER A 205 -3.07 12.00 3.90
N PRO A 206 -3.50 12.20 2.64
CA PRO A 206 -2.88 13.19 1.75
C PRO A 206 -3.21 14.63 2.15
N PHE A 207 -4.09 14.84 3.14
CA PHE A 207 -4.53 16.15 3.60
C PHE A 207 -3.77 16.61 4.84
N GLY A 208 -3.79 17.92 5.07
CA GLY A 208 -3.27 18.59 6.26
C GLY A 208 -4.06 18.32 7.55
N ALA A 209 -4.80 17.21 7.63
CA ALA A 209 -5.49 16.73 8.83
C ALA A 209 -4.60 15.83 9.72
N GLY A 210 -3.47 15.36 9.18
CA GLY A 210 -2.43 14.64 9.94
C GLY A 210 -2.79 13.24 10.44
N GLU A 211 -4.00 12.75 10.15
CA GLU A 211 -4.43 11.39 10.50
C GLU A 211 -3.75 10.31 9.64
N SER A 212 -3.80 9.07 10.12
CA SER A 212 -3.26 7.91 9.40
C SER A 212 -4.06 6.64 9.68
N ILE A 213 -3.83 5.58 8.92
CA ILE A 213 -4.36 4.24 9.17
C ILE A 213 -3.20 3.27 9.30
N ASP A 214 -3.21 2.49 10.36
CA ASP A 214 -2.31 1.36 10.54
C ASP A 214 -2.93 0.07 10.03
N PHE A 215 -2.10 -0.76 9.42
CA PHE A 215 -2.48 -2.06 8.89
C PHE A 215 -1.58 -3.15 9.45
N TYR A 216 -2.17 -4.31 9.68
CA TYR A 216 -1.45 -5.55 9.92
C TYR A 216 -1.98 -6.63 9.00
N TYR A 217 -1.16 -7.01 8.02
CA TYR A 217 -1.41 -8.12 7.12
C TYR A 217 -0.63 -9.34 7.58
N ARG A 218 -1.33 -10.48 7.59
CA ARG A 218 -0.76 -11.77 7.89
C ARG A 218 -1.17 -12.80 6.84
N TYR A 219 -0.23 -13.61 6.42
CA TYR A 219 -0.44 -14.74 5.52
C TYR A 219 0.37 -15.93 6.01
N HIS A 220 -0.22 -17.11 5.94
CA HIS A 220 0.47 -18.36 6.09
C HIS A 220 -0.17 -19.41 5.18
N LEU A 221 0.66 -20.11 4.43
CA LEU A 221 0.25 -21.29 3.70
C LEU A 221 1.35 -22.33 3.79
N ARG A 222 1.03 -23.45 4.45
CA ARG A 222 1.84 -24.66 4.41
C ARG A 222 1.05 -25.79 3.77
N ALA A 223 1.39 -26.12 2.52
CA ALA A 223 0.83 -27.27 1.85
C ALA A 223 1.34 -28.57 2.49
N ARG A 224 0.44 -29.49 2.87
CA ARG A 224 0.80 -30.83 3.33
C ARG A 224 0.14 -31.84 2.40
N MET A 225 0.89 -32.84 1.91
CA MET A 225 0.42 -33.82 0.91
C MET A 225 -0.92 -34.51 1.24
N PHE A 226 -1.27 -34.66 2.53
CA PHE A 226 -2.40 -35.48 2.95
C PHE A 226 -3.36 -34.79 3.95
N SER A 227 -3.29 -33.47 4.13
CA SER A 227 -4.22 -32.73 5.00
C SER A 227 -4.64 -31.41 4.37
N SER A 228 -5.78 -30.86 4.77
CA SER A 228 -6.07 -29.44 4.52
C SER A 228 -4.93 -28.64 5.16
N GLY A 229 -4.00 -28.13 4.34
CA GLY A 229 -2.81 -27.43 4.78
C GLY A 229 -3.10 -26.34 5.81
N GLU A 230 -2.09 -26.01 6.62
CA GLU A 230 -2.19 -24.90 7.57
C GLU A 230 -2.28 -23.62 6.73
N ARG A 231 -3.50 -23.06 6.63
CA ARG A 231 -3.76 -21.86 5.84
C ARG A 231 -4.49 -20.82 6.67
N PHE A 232 -3.91 -19.64 6.75
CA PHE A 232 -4.60 -18.47 7.28
C PHE A 232 -4.16 -17.20 6.57
N SER A 233 -5.06 -16.24 6.49
CA SER A 233 -4.72 -14.90 6.03
C SER A 233 -5.68 -13.89 6.62
N SER A 234 -5.16 -12.77 7.09
CA SER A 234 -5.98 -11.73 7.73
C SER A 234 -5.42 -10.34 7.45
N LEU A 235 -6.31 -9.36 7.37
CA LEU A 235 -5.95 -7.94 7.38
C LEU A 235 -6.73 -7.24 8.49
N TYR A 236 -6.01 -6.56 9.37
CA TYR A 236 -6.57 -5.64 10.35
C TYR A 236 -6.20 -4.20 9.98
N ALA A 237 -7.14 -3.28 10.15
CA ALA A 237 -6.93 -1.86 9.91
C ALA A 237 -7.45 -1.04 11.09
N LYS A 238 -6.75 0.02 11.48
CA LYS A 238 -7.17 0.92 12.55
C LYS A 238 -6.79 2.36 12.23
N SER A 239 -7.75 3.28 12.32
CA SER A 239 -7.48 4.71 12.24
C SER A 239 -6.63 5.15 13.42
N ARG A 240 -5.60 5.94 13.15
CA ARG A 240 -4.76 6.59 14.15
C ARG A 240 -5.10 8.05 14.24
N MET A 241 -5.50 8.45 15.44
CA MET A 241 -5.68 9.85 15.77
C MET A 241 -4.33 10.54 16.00
N LEU A 242 -4.30 11.86 15.89
CA LEU A 242 -3.10 12.67 16.12
C LEU A 242 -2.44 12.43 17.49
N ILE A 243 -3.23 12.12 18.52
CA ILE A 243 -2.72 11.80 19.86
C ILE A 243 -1.92 10.50 19.92
N GLU A 244 -2.08 9.62 18.94
CA GLU A 244 -1.36 8.34 18.87
C GLU A 244 -0.01 8.47 18.15
N ILE A 245 0.36 9.66 17.64
CA ILE A 245 1.68 9.94 17.04
C ILE A 245 2.78 9.70 18.07
N ASP A 246 3.76 8.86 17.73
CA ASP A 246 4.88 8.51 18.59
C ASP A 246 6.19 8.57 17.81
N PRO A 247 6.86 9.74 17.77
CA PRO A 247 8.13 9.87 17.08
C PRO A 247 9.26 9.05 17.73
N LYS A 248 9.10 8.55 18.96
CA LYS A 248 10.08 7.69 19.62
C LYS A 248 9.97 6.24 19.19
N ASN A 249 8.76 5.79 18.81
CA ASN A 249 8.49 4.46 18.30
C ASN A 249 7.71 4.52 16.97
N PRO A 250 8.31 5.07 15.89
CA PRO A 250 7.60 5.33 14.64
C PRO A 250 7.04 4.05 13.99
N THR A 251 7.64 2.89 14.30
CA THR A 251 7.25 1.57 13.77
C THR A 251 6.15 0.88 14.57
N ALA A 252 5.70 1.44 15.70
CA ALA A 252 4.62 0.87 16.48
C ALA A 252 3.33 0.79 15.64
N CYS A 253 2.64 -0.35 15.66
CA CYS A 253 1.40 -0.56 14.90
C CYS A 253 0.20 -0.69 15.84
N SER A 254 -0.77 0.21 15.74
CA SER A 254 -1.95 0.26 16.61
C SER A 254 -3.03 -0.76 16.21
N ALA A 255 -2.98 -1.33 15.00
CA ALA A 255 -3.98 -2.28 14.51
C ALA A 255 -3.95 -3.64 15.23
N THR A 256 -2.92 -3.91 16.04
CA THR A 256 -2.76 -5.18 16.75
C THR A 256 -2.48 -5.02 18.23
N LYS A 257 -2.80 -6.07 18.99
CA LYS A 257 -2.44 -6.21 20.40
C LYS A 257 -2.10 -7.66 20.71
N TYR A 258 -1.10 -7.87 21.56
CA TYR A 258 -0.83 -9.19 22.12
C TYR A 258 -1.94 -9.59 23.09
N ASN A 259 -2.50 -10.78 22.90
CA ASN A 259 -3.37 -11.40 23.90
C ASN A 259 -2.56 -12.04 25.05
N ALA A 260 -3.25 -12.60 26.04
CA ALA A 260 -2.62 -13.27 27.19
C ALA A 260 -1.63 -14.40 26.78
N ASN A 261 -1.83 -15.01 25.61
CA ASN A 261 -0.99 -16.08 25.08
C ASN A 261 0.15 -15.56 24.17
N LYS A 262 0.41 -14.24 24.16
CA LYS A 262 1.42 -13.60 23.30
C LYS A 262 1.22 -13.82 21.81
N VAL A 263 -0.03 -13.98 21.38
CA VAL A 263 -0.40 -14.03 19.96
C VAL A 263 -0.92 -12.65 19.55
N LEU A 264 -0.41 -12.11 18.44
CA LEU A 264 -0.95 -10.89 17.84
C LEU A 264 -2.37 -11.13 17.33
N LYS A 265 -3.29 -10.27 17.77
CA LYS A 265 -4.68 -10.22 17.34
C LYS A 265 -5.06 -8.78 17.02
N ALA A 266 -6.19 -8.58 16.34
CA ALA A 266 -6.76 -7.26 16.13
C ALA A 266 -6.89 -6.54 17.48
N ALA A 267 -6.52 -5.25 17.52
CA ALA A 267 -6.82 -4.40 18.66
C ALA A 267 -8.36 -4.28 18.85
N PRO A 268 -8.85 -3.98 20.07
CA PRO A 268 -10.30 -3.92 20.34
C PRO A 268 -11.10 -2.98 19.43
N ASP A 269 -10.47 -1.92 18.94
CA ASP A 269 -11.00 -0.88 18.06
C ASP A 269 -10.53 -1.02 16.59
N ALA A 270 -9.76 -2.07 16.28
CA ALA A 270 -9.35 -2.35 14.91
C ALA A 270 -10.46 -3.08 14.14
N VAL A 271 -10.61 -2.72 12.87
CA VAL A 271 -11.52 -3.40 11.94
C VAL A 271 -10.81 -4.63 11.38
N THR A 272 -11.45 -5.80 11.54
CA THR A 272 -11.07 -6.98 10.78
C THR A 272 -11.60 -6.87 9.36
N VAL A 273 -10.75 -6.42 8.42
CA VAL A 273 -11.12 -6.25 7.01
C VAL A 273 -11.44 -7.60 6.39
N PHE A 274 -10.60 -8.60 6.68
CA PHE A 274 -10.92 -10.00 6.49
C PHE A 274 -10.08 -10.89 7.41
N ASP A 275 -10.59 -12.10 7.64
CA ASP A 275 -9.91 -13.14 8.39
C ASP A 275 -10.28 -14.51 7.81
N ARG A 276 -9.27 -15.25 7.38
CA ARG A 276 -9.39 -16.59 6.84
C ARG A 276 -8.60 -17.54 7.72
N SER A 277 -9.26 -18.62 8.12
CA SER A 277 -8.63 -19.72 8.85
C SER A 277 -9.19 -21.03 8.34
N GLY A 278 -8.33 -21.88 7.78
CA GLY A 278 -8.73 -23.13 7.15
C GLY A 278 -9.73 -22.88 6.01
N GLY A 279 -10.87 -23.57 6.01
CA GLY A 279 -11.93 -23.40 5.01
C GLY A 279 -12.86 -22.21 5.25
N LYS A 280 -12.77 -21.52 6.40
CA LYS A 280 -13.69 -20.45 6.78
C LYS A 280 -13.07 -19.09 6.46
N SER A 281 -13.88 -18.18 5.93
CA SER A 281 -13.51 -16.79 5.68
C SER A 281 -14.57 -15.85 6.21
N LYS A 282 -14.13 -14.84 6.97
CA LYS A 282 -14.92 -13.68 7.39
C LYS A 282 -14.40 -12.48 6.61
N GLY A 283 -15.32 -11.62 6.21
CA GLY A 283 -15.00 -10.36 5.54
C GLY A 283 -15.79 -9.23 6.17
N THR A 284 -15.34 -8.01 5.98
CA THR A 284 -15.97 -6.80 6.50
C THR A 284 -17.27 -6.44 5.78
N THR A 285 -17.95 -5.42 6.27
CA THR A 285 -19.15 -4.80 5.69
C THR A 285 -18.86 -3.33 5.35
N ALA A 286 -19.70 -2.69 4.53
CA ALA A 286 -19.53 -1.27 4.20
C ALA A 286 -19.59 -0.38 5.46
N ALA A 287 -20.48 -0.72 6.41
CA ALA A 287 -20.63 0.01 7.67
C ALA A 287 -19.38 -0.05 8.55
N ASN A 288 -18.63 -1.16 8.51
CA ASN A 288 -17.43 -1.34 9.33
C ASN A 288 -16.21 -0.60 8.77
N ILE A 289 -16.20 -0.24 7.49
CA ILE A 289 -15.05 0.41 6.86
C ILE A 289 -15.28 1.89 6.57
N LYS A 290 -16.53 2.38 6.64
CA LYS A 290 -16.88 3.75 6.21
C LYS A 290 -16.04 4.85 6.88
N SER A 291 -15.66 4.68 8.14
CA SER A 291 -14.88 5.67 8.89
C SER A 291 -13.46 5.87 8.34
N PHE A 292 -12.92 4.89 7.61
CA PHE A 292 -11.62 5.04 6.96
C PHE A 292 -11.65 6.05 5.82
N GLU A 293 -12.81 6.31 5.22
CA GLU A 293 -12.96 7.37 4.24
C GLU A 293 -12.77 8.74 4.89
N GLU A 294 -13.41 8.97 6.04
CA GLU A 294 -13.25 10.21 6.81
C GLU A 294 -11.79 10.39 7.24
N THR A 295 -11.17 9.34 7.79
CA THR A 295 -9.76 9.38 8.23
C THR A 295 -8.79 9.73 7.10
N LEU A 296 -9.00 9.19 5.88
CA LEU A 296 -8.10 9.47 4.77
C LEU A 296 -8.45 10.77 4.05
N PHE A 297 -9.74 11.02 3.83
CA PHE A 297 -10.18 12.01 2.85
C PHE A 297 -11.00 13.17 3.45
N CYS A 298 -11.15 13.22 4.77
CA CYS A 298 -11.91 14.26 5.48
C CYS A 298 -13.33 14.42 4.90
N THR A 299 -13.94 13.31 4.49
CA THR A 299 -15.25 13.30 3.84
C THR A 299 -15.91 11.94 3.97
N GLU A 300 -17.21 11.88 3.67
CA GLU A 300 -17.99 10.65 3.66
C GLU A 300 -18.82 10.54 2.37
N GLY A 301 -18.82 9.34 1.78
CA GLY A 301 -19.68 8.98 0.65
C GLY A 301 -19.16 9.40 -0.72
N TRP A 302 -17.91 9.85 -0.83
CA TRP A 302 -17.24 10.14 -2.10
C TRP A 302 -16.76 8.86 -2.78
N ILE A 303 -16.09 7.99 -2.02
CA ILE A 303 -15.47 6.75 -2.48
C ILE A 303 -16.40 5.59 -2.22
N SER A 304 -16.64 4.74 -3.23
CA SER A 304 -17.48 3.56 -3.00
C SER A 304 -16.87 2.59 -1.98
N PRO A 305 -17.70 1.79 -1.30
CA PRO A 305 -17.21 0.74 -0.42
C PRO A 305 -16.23 -0.22 -1.11
N LEU A 306 -16.41 -0.50 -2.41
CA LEU A 306 -15.46 -1.33 -3.16
C LEU A 306 -14.08 -0.68 -3.26
N LYS A 307 -14.03 0.60 -3.64
CA LYS A 307 -12.77 1.35 -3.68
C LYS A 307 -12.14 1.48 -2.31
N LEU A 308 -12.94 1.67 -1.26
CA LEU A 308 -12.41 1.74 0.10
C LEU A 308 -11.76 0.41 0.52
N VAL A 309 -12.39 -0.75 0.24
CA VAL A 309 -11.73 -2.06 0.44
C VAL A 309 -10.47 -2.20 -0.40
N GLN A 310 -10.49 -1.76 -1.66
CA GLN A 310 -9.30 -1.78 -2.51
C GLN A 310 -8.17 -0.92 -1.92
N THR A 311 -8.49 0.25 -1.35
CA THR A 311 -7.54 1.12 -0.64
C THR A 311 -6.95 0.39 0.55
N LEU A 312 -7.78 -0.23 1.40
CA LEU A 312 -7.31 -0.99 2.55
C LEU A 312 -6.43 -2.18 2.14
N PHE A 313 -6.77 -2.88 1.06
CA PHE A 313 -5.97 -4.00 0.54
C PHE A 313 -4.64 -3.55 -0.07
N ALA A 314 -4.65 -2.45 -0.84
CA ALA A 314 -3.43 -1.88 -1.40
C ALA A 314 -2.51 -1.40 -0.28
N ALA A 315 -3.02 -0.59 0.64
CA ALA A 315 -2.26 -0.07 1.78
C ALA A 315 -1.73 -1.19 2.70
N GLY A 316 -2.55 -2.21 2.96
CA GLY A 316 -2.16 -3.41 3.71
C GLY A 316 -1.27 -4.39 2.93
N THR A 317 -0.90 -4.08 1.67
CA THR A 317 -0.07 -4.93 0.79
C THR A 317 -0.64 -6.33 0.50
N VAL A 318 -1.95 -6.49 0.63
CA VAL A 318 -2.65 -7.77 0.43
C VAL A 318 -2.51 -8.24 -1.02
N MET A 319 -2.23 -9.53 -1.23
CA MET A 319 -2.06 -10.18 -2.54
C MET A 319 -0.84 -9.70 -3.35
N ARG A 320 0.17 -9.10 -2.70
CA ARG A 320 1.38 -8.58 -3.34
C ARG A 320 2.59 -9.49 -3.25
N TYR A 321 2.55 -10.52 -2.41
CA TYR A 321 3.71 -11.36 -2.09
C TYR A 321 3.72 -12.68 -2.88
N ASN A 322 3.18 -12.72 -4.09
CA ASN A 322 3.02 -13.95 -4.89
C ASN A 322 2.23 -15.07 -4.17
N GLU A 323 1.28 -14.71 -3.32
CA GLU A 323 0.49 -15.65 -2.52
C GLU A 323 -0.32 -16.60 -3.42
N ALA A 324 -0.29 -17.90 -3.13
CA ALA A 324 -1.04 -18.89 -3.90
C ALA A 324 -2.55 -18.84 -3.57
N ASP A 325 -2.90 -18.73 -2.29
CA ASP A 325 -4.29 -18.63 -1.83
C ASP A 325 -4.76 -17.16 -1.73
N LYS A 326 -5.51 -16.73 -2.74
CA LYS A 326 -6.14 -15.39 -2.80
C LYS A 326 -7.65 -15.43 -2.55
N SER A 327 -8.21 -16.56 -2.13
CA SER A 327 -9.67 -16.74 -2.11
C SER A 327 -10.36 -15.87 -1.05
N GLY A 328 -9.73 -15.67 0.11
CA GLY A 328 -10.24 -14.82 1.17
C GLY A 328 -10.41 -13.36 0.72
N PRO A 329 -9.33 -12.69 0.27
CA PRO A 329 -9.41 -11.35 -0.29
C PRO A 329 -10.40 -11.21 -1.45
N ARG A 330 -10.41 -12.17 -2.41
CA ARG A 330 -11.33 -12.12 -3.56
C ARG A 330 -12.81 -12.18 -3.13
N ALA A 331 -13.14 -13.08 -2.21
CA ALA A 331 -14.50 -13.20 -1.68
C ALA A 331 -14.96 -11.95 -0.91
N VAL A 332 -14.04 -11.12 -0.41
CA VAL A 332 -14.38 -9.82 0.19
C VAL A 332 -14.70 -8.81 -0.91
N LEU A 333 -13.85 -8.69 -1.93
CA LEU A 333 -14.04 -7.75 -3.05
C LEU A 333 -15.37 -7.99 -3.79
N GLU A 334 -15.75 -9.27 -3.99
CA GLU A 334 -17.00 -9.65 -4.67
C GLU A 334 -18.28 -9.18 -3.94
N LYS A 335 -18.20 -8.80 -2.66
CA LYS A 335 -19.35 -8.29 -1.89
C LYS A 335 -19.66 -6.83 -2.15
N PHE A 336 -18.73 -6.09 -2.77
CA PHE A 336 -18.84 -4.65 -2.93
C PHE A 336 -18.95 -4.28 -4.40
N HIS A 337 -19.55 -3.11 -4.65
CA HIS A 337 -19.74 -2.57 -5.97
C HIS A 337 -19.23 -1.13 -6.03
N TYR A 338 -18.92 -0.67 -7.23
CA TYR A 338 -18.56 0.72 -7.49
C TYR A 338 -19.78 1.64 -7.41
N PHE A 339 -19.54 2.93 -7.14
CA PHE A 339 -20.51 3.97 -7.44
C PHE A 339 -20.60 4.18 -8.96
N ASP A 340 -21.71 4.76 -9.41
CA ASP A 340 -21.87 5.12 -10.82
C ASP A 340 -20.80 6.12 -11.27
N GLY A 341 -20.16 5.85 -12.42
CA GLY A 341 -19.07 6.65 -12.95
C GLY A 341 -17.66 6.32 -12.44
N GLU A 342 -17.51 5.41 -11.47
CA GLU A 342 -16.19 4.95 -11.03
C GLU A 342 -15.61 3.84 -11.93
N THR A 343 -14.29 3.77 -11.99
CA THR A 343 -13.51 2.76 -12.73
C THR A 343 -12.35 2.23 -11.87
N ASN A 344 -11.56 1.29 -12.40
CA ASN A 344 -10.34 0.83 -11.72
C ASN A 344 -9.14 1.80 -11.85
N GLY A 345 -9.26 2.88 -12.65
CA GLY A 345 -8.22 3.90 -12.84
C GLY A 345 -6.93 3.45 -13.53
N ALA A 346 -6.86 2.23 -14.07
CA ALA A 346 -5.61 1.66 -14.59
C ALA A 346 -5.02 2.44 -15.78
N SER A 347 -5.87 2.90 -16.71
CA SER A 347 -5.43 3.70 -17.87
C SER A 347 -4.89 5.07 -17.46
N LEU A 348 -5.51 5.70 -16.46
CA LEU A 348 -5.09 6.99 -15.91
C LEU A 348 -3.76 6.85 -15.16
N LEU A 349 -3.60 5.78 -14.38
CA LEU A 349 -2.33 5.49 -13.69
C LEU A 349 -1.17 5.32 -14.69
N ALA A 350 -1.39 4.66 -15.82
CA ALA A 350 -0.33 4.44 -16.81
C ALA A 350 0.29 5.76 -17.32
N GLN A 351 -0.52 6.82 -17.45
CA GLN A 351 -0.04 8.14 -17.82
C GLN A 351 0.80 8.78 -16.71
N GLU A 352 0.33 8.72 -15.47
CA GLU A 352 1.06 9.22 -14.30
C GLU A 352 2.40 8.50 -14.12
N LEU A 353 2.45 7.17 -14.27
CA LEU A 353 3.69 6.40 -14.17
C LEU A 353 4.71 6.75 -15.24
N LYS A 354 4.26 7.08 -16.46
CA LYS A 354 5.15 7.56 -17.53
C LYS A 354 5.77 8.91 -17.14
N SER A 355 4.97 9.81 -16.59
CA SER A 355 5.45 11.12 -16.10
C SER A 355 6.41 10.97 -14.92
N LEU A 356 6.12 10.05 -13.99
CA LEU A 356 7.00 9.77 -12.85
C LEU A 356 8.36 9.24 -13.32
N ALA A 357 8.37 8.28 -14.25
CA ALA A 357 9.61 7.73 -14.79
C ALA A 357 10.47 8.81 -15.48
N ALA A 358 9.83 9.77 -16.15
CA ALA A 358 10.53 10.90 -16.76
C ALA A 358 11.13 11.87 -15.72
N LEU A 359 10.48 12.07 -14.58
CA LEU A 359 11.03 12.86 -13.47
C LEU A 359 12.18 12.12 -12.77
N GLU A 360 12.02 10.82 -12.51
CA GLU A 360 13.05 9.98 -11.89
C GLU A 360 14.32 9.88 -12.75
N ALA A 361 14.19 9.95 -14.08
CA ALA A 361 15.34 9.98 -15.00
C ALA A 361 16.07 11.33 -15.00
N LYS A 362 15.42 12.42 -14.58
CA LYS A 362 16.01 13.77 -14.52
C LYS A 362 16.72 14.04 -13.18
N GLU A 363 16.29 13.41 -12.09
CA GLU A 363 16.98 13.55 -10.81
C GLU A 363 18.30 12.76 -10.83
N SER A 364 19.42 13.47 -10.80
CA SER A 364 20.79 12.93 -10.73
C SER A 364 21.15 12.23 -9.40
N VAL A 365 20.17 11.99 -8.52
CA VAL A 365 20.39 11.48 -7.16
C VAL A 365 20.64 9.98 -7.20
N ASP A 366 21.61 9.52 -6.41
CA ASP A 366 21.79 8.10 -6.09
C ASP A 366 20.45 7.54 -5.59
N GLN A 367 19.77 6.80 -6.47
CA GLN A 367 18.39 6.35 -6.27
C GLN A 367 18.20 5.49 -5.02
N ALA A 368 19.30 4.99 -4.45
CA ALA A 368 19.35 4.22 -3.22
C ALA A 368 19.29 5.08 -1.94
N ALA A 369 19.58 6.39 -2.01
CA ALA A 369 19.68 7.26 -0.83
C ALA A 369 18.37 7.94 -0.40
N VAL A 370 17.26 7.68 -1.10
CA VAL A 370 15.97 8.35 -0.88
C VAL A 370 14.88 7.31 -0.60
N SER A 371 13.97 7.61 0.33
CA SER A 371 12.88 6.69 0.67
C SER A 371 11.97 6.43 -0.53
N VAL A 372 11.41 5.22 -0.63
CA VAL A 372 10.45 4.86 -1.70
C VAL A 372 9.31 5.88 -1.75
N SER A 373 8.76 6.25 -0.59
CA SER A 373 7.64 7.19 -0.45
C SER A 373 8.01 8.59 -0.92
N GLN A 374 9.23 9.08 -0.62
CA GLN A 374 9.71 10.39 -1.08
C GLN A 374 9.88 10.45 -2.59
N ARG A 375 10.36 9.38 -3.22
CA ARG A 375 10.48 9.29 -4.69
C ARG A 375 9.11 9.33 -5.36
N LEU A 376 8.11 8.71 -4.75
CA LEU A 376 6.73 8.73 -5.26
C LEU A 376 6.06 10.12 -5.15
N LEU A 377 6.55 11.01 -4.28
CA LEU A 377 6.06 12.39 -4.18
C LEU A 377 6.55 13.31 -5.31
N LEU A 378 7.45 12.87 -6.20
CA LEU A 378 7.96 13.72 -7.28
C LEU A 378 6.85 14.29 -8.16
N LEU A 379 5.84 13.47 -8.50
CA LEU A 379 4.67 13.95 -9.25
C LEU A 379 3.88 15.02 -8.50
N ALA A 380 3.73 14.89 -7.18
CA ALA A 380 3.04 15.89 -6.37
C ALA A 380 3.83 17.21 -6.31
N ARG A 381 5.16 17.14 -6.17
CA ARG A 381 6.05 18.32 -6.14
C ARG A 381 6.06 19.09 -7.45
N HIS A 382 6.17 18.38 -8.57
CA HIS A 382 6.25 19.00 -9.90
C HIS A 382 4.90 19.30 -10.52
N GLY A 383 3.84 18.61 -10.11
CA GLY A 383 2.48 18.82 -10.61
C GLY A 383 1.74 20.00 -9.96
N GLY A 384 2.27 20.57 -8.88
CA GLY A 384 1.76 21.80 -8.24
C GLY A 384 2.33 23.09 -8.84
N ALA A 385 3.43 22.99 -9.60
CA ALA A 385 3.93 24.11 -10.39
C ALA A 385 3.10 24.17 -11.68
N SER A 386 1.98 24.89 -11.63
CA SER A 386 1.41 25.42 -12.86
C SER A 386 2.49 26.18 -13.62
N GLU A 387 2.45 26.08 -14.94
CA GLU A 387 3.23 26.82 -15.93
C GLU A 387 2.98 28.34 -15.82
N THR A 388 3.33 28.95 -14.69
CA THR A 388 3.14 30.39 -14.42
C THR A 388 4.45 31.14 -14.17
N GLU A 389 5.61 30.49 -14.25
CA GLU A 389 6.93 31.16 -14.14
C GLU A 389 7.87 30.88 -15.33
N GLN A 390 7.32 30.76 -16.54
CA GLN A 390 8.11 30.93 -17.77
C GLN A 390 7.35 31.86 -18.72
N GLY A 391 7.45 33.17 -18.46
CA GLY A 391 6.83 34.17 -19.33
C GLY A 391 6.80 35.60 -18.79
N SER A 392 7.79 36.02 -17.99
CA SER A 392 8.05 37.44 -17.79
C SER A 392 9.52 37.67 -17.47
N SER A 393 10.31 37.73 -18.54
CA SER A 393 11.58 38.45 -18.54
C SER A 393 11.42 39.55 -19.60
N GLN A 394 11.37 40.79 -19.11
CA GLN A 394 11.59 42.01 -19.88
C GLN A 394 12.96 41.99 -20.56
#